data_AF-A0A5C7GWG6-F1
#
_entry.id   AF-A0A5C7GWG6-F1
#
_cell.length_a   1.000
_cell.length_b   1.000
_cell.length_c   1.000
_cell.angle_alpha   90.00
_cell.angle_beta   90.00
_cell.angle_gamma   90.00
#
_symmetry.space_group_name_H-M   'P 1'
#
loop_
_entity.id
_entity.type
_entity.pdbx_description
1 polymer ?
#
loop_
_entity_poly.entity_id
_entity_poly.type
_entity_poly.pdbx_seq_one_letter_code
_entity_poly.pdbx_strand_id
1 'polypeptide(L)'
;MKTVQPLFTVVSRNTIKNDILKIYDYKRSKTMQLLERNDSMIAITTDMWTSNKKKGFMAVSAHFIDESWKLQSRILRFIYVPWPHTSEILAEALMDCVLDWNVDRKISTITVDNCTTNNAMIRILVDKISGGSLLLGGKFFHMRCCAHILNLIVKEGLDVIVGSVEKICDSVVFWAASPKREGKKFEATRQLNIHSGKKLSLDCKTRWNSTYLMLNSALIYKDVFARLKQRESQYNCLPSEKDWKLAKEICDRLELFFEVTEFMITKFEQYWDVIHGIMAVAAILDPRYKMKLIEYYFPIIYGDGAYTKIEKIQKICDDLVAQYRLTSELSEEVHHFPTNPSSFQAREVRLEKVNHMENFDAFVSNATSTASIKSDFDYYLEEPLIPRNEDFDILNWWKANASKYPILHAIARDVLAIPVSTVASESAFIEEDFNHDLQGDRVSLGGHKGRT
;
A
#
# COMPACT_ATOMS: atom_id res chain seq x y z
N MET A 1 14.76 -38.70 10.09
CA MET A 1 15.30 -38.81 8.71
C MET A 1 16.20 -40.02 8.51
N LYS A 2 17.23 -40.29 9.33
CA LYS A 2 18.07 -41.50 9.18
C LYS A 2 17.32 -42.85 9.26
N THR A 3 16.23 -42.91 10.02
CA THR A 3 15.35 -44.09 10.11
C THR A 3 14.42 -44.29 8.91
N VAL A 4 14.21 -43.25 8.09
CA VAL A 4 13.25 -43.27 6.96
C VAL A 4 14.00 -43.29 5.62
N GLN A 5 15.19 -42.69 5.54
CA GLN A 5 16.05 -42.73 4.35
C GLN A 5 17.54 -42.70 4.75
N PRO A 6 18.18 -43.87 4.92
CA PRO A 6 19.56 -43.98 5.43
C PRO A 6 20.63 -43.34 4.53
N LEU A 7 20.33 -43.20 3.23
CA LEU A 7 21.22 -42.61 2.23
C LEU A 7 21.12 -41.08 2.17
N PHE A 8 20.17 -40.46 2.88
CA PHE A 8 20.03 -39.01 2.88
C PHE A 8 21.10 -38.36 3.77
N THR A 9 22.08 -37.72 3.14
CA THR A 9 23.06 -36.87 3.82
C THR A 9 22.58 -35.43 3.86
N VAL A 10 22.41 -34.88 5.06
CA VAL A 10 22.07 -33.47 5.25
C VAL A 10 23.21 -32.62 4.68
N VAL A 11 22.89 -31.74 3.74
CA VAL A 11 23.84 -30.79 3.15
C VAL A 11 24.33 -29.79 4.20
N SER A 12 25.58 -29.33 4.07
CA SER A 12 26.15 -28.40 5.04
C SER A 12 25.42 -27.05 5.04
N ARG A 13 25.45 -26.32 6.17
CA ARG A 13 24.94 -24.95 6.26
C ARG A 13 25.53 -24.03 5.17
N ASN A 14 26.81 -24.22 4.82
CA ASN A 14 27.47 -23.45 3.77
C ASN A 14 26.93 -23.80 2.38
N THR A 15 26.63 -25.07 2.12
CA THR A 15 26.00 -25.52 0.88
C THR A 15 24.61 -24.90 0.74
N ILE A 16 23.78 -25.00 1.78
CA ILE A 16 22.44 -24.40 1.79
C ILE A 16 22.52 -22.88 1.58
N LYS A 17 23.43 -22.19 2.29
CA LYS A 17 23.63 -20.75 2.12
C LYS A 17 23.97 -20.39 0.67
N ASN A 18 24.92 -21.12 0.07
CA ASN A 18 25.35 -20.85 -1.31
C ASN A 18 24.22 -21.12 -2.31
N ASP A 19 23.42 -22.16 -2.08
CA ASP A 19 22.28 -22.46 -2.95
C ASP A 19 21.15 -21.41 -2.82
N ILE A 20 20.89 -20.93 -1.60
CA ILE A 20 19.98 -19.79 -1.38
C ILE A 20 20.48 -18.54 -2.12
N LEU A 21 21.77 -18.21 -2.03
CA LEU A 21 22.35 -17.06 -2.72
C LEU A 21 22.25 -17.20 -4.25
N LYS A 22 22.51 -18.40 -4.80
CA LYS A 22 22.32 -18.65 -6.24
C LYS A 22 20.87 -18.45 -6.69
N ILE A 23 19.91 -18.93 -5.90
CA ILE A 23 18.48 -18.74 -6.18
C ILE A 23 18.14 -17.25 -6.13
N TYR A 24 18.64 -16.53 -5.12
CA TYR A 24 18.47 -15.09 -4.99
C TYR A 24 19.02 -14.34 -6.21
N ASP A 25 20.27 -14.59 -6.61
CA ASP A 25 20.90 -13.91 -7.75
C ASP A 25 20.13 -14.18 -9.06
N TYR A 26 19.72 -15.43 -9.27
CA TYR A 26 18.88 -15.81 -10.41
C TYR A 26 17.54 -15.07 -10.42
N LYS A 27 16.83 -15.05 -9.28
CA LYS A 27 15.54 -14.38 -9.14
C LYS A 27 15.68 -12.85 -9.26
N ARG A 28 16.73 -12.26 -8.69
CA ARG A 28 17.05 -10.84 -8.81
C ARG A 28 17.24 -10.45 -10.27
N SER A 29 18.07 -11.20 -11.01
CA SER A 29 18.28 -10.95 -12.44
C SER A 29 16.98 -11.02 -13.25
N LYS A 30 16.12 -12.01 -12.97
CA LYS A 30 14.81 -12.12 -13.63
C LYS A 30 13.86 -10.98 -13.28
N THR A 31 13.84 -10.53 -12.03
CA THR A 31 13.02 -9.39 -11.61
C THR A 31 13.54 -8.09 -12.22
N MET A 32 14.85 -7.87 -12.29
CA MET A 32 15.42 -6.69 -12.97
C MET A 32 15.02 -6.64 -14.45
N GLN A 33 15.13 -7.77 -15.17
CA GLN A 33 14.67 -7.86 -16.56
C GLN A 33 13.17 -7.55 -16.71
N LEU A 34 12.35 -7.97 -15.75
CA LEU A 34 10.91 -7.68 -15.74
C LEU A 34 10.65 -6.18 -15.55
N LEU A 35 11.34 -5.53 -14.62
CA LEU A 35 11.21 -4.09 -14.34
C LEU A 35 11.71 -3.22 -15.51
N GLU A 36 12.80 -3.64 -16.16
CA GLU A 36 13.35 -2.97 -17.34
C GLU A 36 12.36 -2.98 -18.51
N ARG A 37 11.77 -4.14 -18.81
CA ARG A 37 10.80 -4.32 -19.91
C ARG A 37 9.44 -3.70 -19.64
N ASN A 38 9.06 -3.57 -18.37
CA ASN A 38 7.76 -3.03 -18.01
C ASN A 38 7.74 -1.51 -18.23
N ASP A 39 6.96 -1.06 -19.21
CA ASP A 39 6.83 0.38 -19.53
C ASP A 39 6.01 1.18 -18.52
N SER A 40 5.28 0.50 -17.63
CA SER A 40 4.51 1.17 -16.58
C SER A 40 5.43 1.75 -15.51
N MET A 41 4.94 2.79 -14.85
CA MET A 41 5.53 3.32 -13.64
C MET A 41 5.43 2.30 -12.49
N ILE A 42 6.31 2.49 -11.50
CA ILE A 42 6.50 1.62 -10.35
C ILE A 42 6.18 2.41 -9.08
N ALA A 43 5.20 1.95 -8.33
CA ALA A 43 4.94 2.43 -6.98
C ALA A 43 5.85 1.69 -5.99
N ILE A 44 6.40 2.42 -5.02
CA ILE A 44 7.22 1.85 -3.95
C ILE A 44 6.44 1.89 -2.64
N THR A 45 6.51 0.83 -1.85
CA THR A 45 6.21 0.90 -0.41
C THR A 45 7.49 0.72 0.36
N THR A 46 7.68 1.52 1.39
CA THR A 46 8.74 1.27 2.36
C THR A 46 8.18 1.28 3.77
N ASP A 47 8.65 0.33 4.57
CA ASP A 47 8.35 0.25 5.99
C ASP A 47 9.65 0.12 6.79
N MET A 48 9.64 0.70 7.98
CA MET A 48 10.78 0.82 8.86
C MET A 48 10.40 0.33 10.25
N TRP A 49 11.15 -0.65 10.76
CA TRP A 49 10.93 -1.16 12.11
C TRP A 49 12.24 -1.30 12.86
N THR A 50 12.11 -1.29 14.20
CA THR A 50 13.22 -1.58 15.10
C THR A 50 13.02 -2.98 15.68
N SER A 51 13.94 -3.89 15.36
CA SER A 51 13.94 -5.24 15.93
C SER A 51 14.14 -5.23 17.45
N ASN A 52 13.84 -6.36 18.10
CA ASN A 52 14.05 -6.60 19.54
C ASN A 52 15.51 -6.37 19.99
N LYS A 53 16.48 -6.44 19.07
CA LYS A 53 17.90 -6.16 19.30
C LYS A 53 18.26 -4.68 19.08
N LYS A 54 17.28 -3.78 19.02
CA LYS A 54 17.41 -2.34 18.78
C LYS A 54 18.11 -1.99 17.45
N LYS A 55 17.95 -2.85 16.45
CA LYS A 55 18.47 -2.64 15.09
C LYS A 55 17.33 -2.19 14.19
N GLY A 56 17.54 -1.11 13.44
CA GLY A 56 16.59 -0.62 12.44
C GLY A 56 16.72 -1.38 11.13
N PHE A 57 15.59 -1.72 10.54
CA PHE A 57 15.50 -2.32 9.23
C PHE A 57 14.49 -1.56 8.38
N MET A 58 14.81 -1.42 7.10
CA MET A 58 13.93 -0.86 6.07
C MET A 58 13.65 -1.95 5.04
N ALA A 59 12.38 -2.20 4.76
CA ALA A 59 11.98 -3.06 3.65
C ALA A 59 11.42 -2.21 2.53
N VAL A 60 11.90 -2.46 1.32
CA VAL A 60 11.49 -1.73 0.11
C VAL A 60 10.83 -2.73 -0.84
N SER A 61 9.61 -2.43 -1.27
CA SER A 61 8.86 -3.24 -2.24
C SER A 61 8.38 -2.41 -3.40
N ALA A 62 8.45 -2.98 -4.61
CA ALA A 62 7.93 -2.41 -5.84
C ALA A 62 6.59 -3.03 -6.22
N HIS A 63 5.68 -2.19 -6.70
CA HIS A 63 4.34 -2.54 -7.14
C HIS A 63 4.07 -1.92 -8.50
N PHE A 64 3.58 -2.73 -9.44
CA PHE A 64 3.34 -2.32 -10.83
C PHE A 64 2.37 -3.30 -11.48
N ILE A 65 1.71 -2.89 -12.56
CA ILE A 65 0.88 -3.77 -13.38
C ILE A 65 1.69 -4.20 -14.60
N ASP A 66 1.90 -5.51 -14.76
CA ASP A 66 2.68 -6.06 -15.87
C ASP A 66 1.93 -6.02 -17.23
N GLU A 67 2.61 -6.41 -18.30
CA GLU A 67 2.01 -6.48 -19.65
C GLU A 67 0.81 -7.43 -19.75
N SER A 68 0.73 -8.42 -18.84
CA SER A 68 -0.40 -9.34 -18.75
C SER A 68 -1.57 -8.76 -17.96
N TRP A 69 -1.47 -7.51 -17.51
CA TRP A 69 -2.44 -6.82 -16.64
C TRP A 69 -2.61 -7.49 -15.28
N LYS A 70 -1.52 -8.05 -14.74
CA LYS A 70 -1.48 -8.58 -13.38
C LYS A 70 -0.75 -7.61 -12.48
N LEU A 71 -1.35 -7.34 -11.32
CA LEU A 71 -0.69 -6.61 -10.25
C LEU A 71 0.48 -7.45 -9.72
N GLN A 72 1.68 -6.88 -9.80
CA GLN A 72 2.91 -7.46 -9.29
C GLN A 72 3.29 -6.76 -7.99
N SER A 73 3.75 -7.54 -7.01
CA SER A 73 4.38 -7.04 -5.78
C SER A 73 5.70 -7.77 -5.57
N ARG A 74 6.79 -7.02 -5.49
CA ARG A 74 8.16 -7.56 -5.43
C ARG A 74 8.96 -6.85 -4.34
N ILE A 75 9.42 -7.60 -3.35
CA ILE A 75 10.39 -7.08 -2.38
C ILE A 75 11.72 -6.87 -3.09
N LEU A 76 12.18 -5.62 -3.12
CA LEU A 76 13.44 -5.23 -3.73
C LEU A 76 14.61 -5.42 -2.76
N ARG A 77 14.44 -5.01 -1.51
CA ARG A 77 15.51 -5.07 -0.53
C ARG A 77 15.01 -5.07 0.90
N PHE A 78 15.74 -5.79 1.74
CA PHE A 78 15.77 -5.63 3.18
C PHE A 78 17.10 -4.98 3.57
N ILE A 79 17.03 -3.78 4.13
CA ILE A 79 18.19 -2.94 4.41
C ILE A 79 18.33 -2.85 5.92
N TYR A 80 19.52 -3.20 6.44
CA TYR A 80 19.88 -2.81 7.79
C TYR A 80 20.25 -1.32 7.79
N VAL A 81 19.51 -0.51 8.52
CA VAL A 81 19.77 0.93 8.65
C VAL A 81 20.30 1.19 10.06
N PRO A 82 21.61 1.47 10.21
CA PRO A 82 22.18 1.77 11.52
C PRO A 82 21.61 3.08 12.07
N TRP A 83 21.60 3.20 13.40
CA TRP A 83 21.29 4.47 14.05
C TRP A 83 22.39 5.51 13.69
N PRO A 84 22.05 6.79 13.47
CA PRO A 84 20.73 7.42 13.64
C PRO A 84 19.81 7.28 12.42
N HIS A 85 18.49 7.19 12.66
CA HIS A 85 17.46 7.14 11.59
C HIS A 85 17.01 8.54 11.19
N THR A 86 17.94 9.38 10.72
CA THR A 86 17.61 10.73 10.22
C THR A 86 17.04 10.66 8.81
N SER A 87 16.33 11.71 8.38
CA SER A 87 15.75 11.79 7.03
C SER A 87 16.78 11.59 5.92
N GLU A 88 18.02 12.06 6.11
CA GLU A 88 19.11 11.97 5.15
C GLU A 88 19.58 10.52 4.99
N ILE A 89 19.77 9.81 6.09
CA ILE A 89 20.21 8.41 6.11
C ILE A 89 19.13 7.50 5.50
N LEU A 90 17.86 7.77 5.81
CA LEU A 90 16.74 7.03 5.22
C LEU A 90 16.62 7.30 3.72
N ALA A 91 16.80 8.56 3.30
CA ALA A 91 16.77 8.93 1.89
C ALA A 91 17.94 8.31 1.11
N GLU A 92 19.13 8.26 1.70
CA GLU A 92 20.30 7.60 1.11
C GLU A 92 20.05 6.09 0.96
N ALA A 93 19.62 5.41 2.02
CA ALA A 93 19.32 3.98 1.97
C ALA A 93 18.27 3.62 0.92
N LEU A 94 17.20 4.42 0.81
CA LEU A 94 16.15 4.21 -0.19
C LEU A 94 16.63 4.55 -1.60
N MET A 95 17.41 5.62 -1.78
CA MET A 95 17.96 6.01 -3.08
C MET A 95 18.94 4.96 -3.61
N ASP A 96 19.82 4.42 -2.75
CA ASP A 96 20.74 3.35 -3.13
C ASP A 96 19.98 2.11 -3.60
N CYS A 97 18.89 1.75 -2.90
CA CYS A 97 18.03 0.65 -3.35
C CYS A 97 17.41 0.94 -4.71
N VAL A 98 16.89 2.15 -4.91
CA VAL A 98 16.24 2.56 -6.16
C VAL A 98 17.22 2.56 -7.34
N LEU A 99 18.45 3.03 -7.14
CA LEU A 99 19.52 3.02 -8.14
C LEU A 99 20.03 1.61 -8.42
N ASP A 100 20.23 0.78 -7.39
CA ASP A 100 20.69 -0.61 -7.52
C ASP A 100 19.72 -1.50 -8.31
N TRP A 101 18.44 -1.11 -8.36
CA TRP A 101 17.40 -1.77 -9.14
C TRP A 101 17.06 -1.05 -10.44
N ASN A 102 17.71 0.09 -10.73
CA ASN A 102 17.54 0.90 -11.93
C ASN A 102 16.07 1.33 -12.15
N VAL A 103 15.39 1.73 -11.08
CA VAL A 103 13.97 2.14 -11.12
C VAL A 103 13.75 3.62 -10.86
N ASP A 104 14.81 4.40 -10.62
CA ASP A 104 14.77 5.83 -10.29
C ASP A 104 13.97 6.66 -11.29
N ARG A 105 14.01 6.29 -12.57
CA ARG A 105 13.31 6.99 -13.66
C ARG A 105 11.87 6.54 -13.90
N LYS A 106 11.40 5.52 -13.17
CA LYS A 106 10.06 4.93 -13.33
C LYS A 106 9.23 5.04 -12.06
N ILE A 107 9.65 5.77 -11.03
CA ILE A 107 8.90 5.84 -9.77
C ILE A 107 7.69 6.76 -9.92
N SER A 108 6.49 6.22 -9.69
CA SER A 108 5.26 7.03 -9.62
C SER A 108 5.09 7.66 -8.25
N THR A 109 5.13 6.83 -7.21
CA THR A 109 4.75 7.17 -5.84
C THR A 109 5.53 6.33 -4.85
N ILE A 110 5.87 6.92 -3.70
CA ILE A 110 6.42 6.22 -2.54
C ILE A 110 5.40 6.28 -1.40
N THR A 111 4.95 5.10 -0.96
CA THR A 111 4.04 4.91 0.16
C THR A 111 4.82 4.59 1.42
N VAL A 112 4.64 5.43 2.44
CA VAL A 112 5.36 5.37 3.73
C VAL A 112 4.38 5.45 4.89
N ASP A 113 4.79 5.02 6.08
CA ASP A 113 4.02 5.27 7.30
C ASP A 113 3.98 6.78 7.63
N ASN A 114 3.12 7.16 8.57
CA ASN A 114 2.83 8.58 8.83
C ASN A 114 3.86 9.28 9.73
N CYS A 115 5.07 8.71 9.85
CA CYS A 115 6.15 9.29 10.63
C CYS A 115 6.61 10.62 10.03
N THR A 116 6.83 11.64 10.87
CA THR A 116 7.23 12.99 10.43
C THR A 116 8.59 13.00 9.73
N THR A 117 9.51 12.11 10.11
CA THR A 117 10.81 11.92 9.44
C THR A 117 10.66 11.62 7.95
N ASN A 118 9.62 10.88 7.56
CA ASN A 118 9.39 10.54 6.16
C ASN A 118 9.04 11.76 5.31
N ASN A 119 8.42 12.79 5.88
CA ASN A 119 8.13 14.04 5.16
C ASN A 119 9.43 14.68 4.63
N ALA A 120 10.46 14.74 5.48
CA ALA A 120 11.76 15.29 5.11
C ALA A 120 12.52 14.36 4.16
N MET A 121 12.48 13.04 4.40
CA MET A 121 13.05 12.03 3.50
C MET A 121 12.50 12.15 2.09
N ILE A 122 11.16 12.23 1.93
CA ILE A 122 10.52 12.31 0.63
C ILE A 122 10.91 13.59 -0.11
N ARG A 123 11.01 14.73 0.59
CA ARG A 123 11.51 15.97 -0.04
C ARG A 123 12.91 15.81 -0.61
N ILE A 124 13.82 15.20 0.15
CA ILE A 124 15.19 14.89 -0.31
C ILE A 124 15.15 14.00 -1.57
N LEU A 125 14.26 13.01 -1.61
CA LEU A 125 14.14 12.10 -2.74
C LEU A 125 13.57 12.78 -3.99
N VAL A 126 12.55 13.64 -3.85
CA VAL A 126 12.01 14.43 -4.97
C VAL A 126 13.11 15.29 -5.58
N ASP A 127 13.91 15.97 -4.77
CA ASP A 127 15.03 16.81 -5.24
C ASP A 127 16.09 15.98 -6.00
N LYS A 128 16.34 14.73 -5.57
CA LYS A 128 17.31 13.83 -6.21
C LYS A 128 16.79 13.14 -7.47
N ILE A 129 15.49 12.87 -7.57
CA ILE A 129 14.85 12.15 -8.68
C ILE A 129 14.34 13.13 -9.77
N SER A 130 14.55 14.44 -9.58
CA SER A 130 14.05 15.49 -10.47
C SER A 130 14.65 15.48 -11.89
N GLY A 131 14.03 14.69 -12.78
CA GLY A 131 14.19 14.77 -14.22
C GLY A 131 12.97 14.19 -14.91
N GLY A 132 12.02 15.03 -15.34
CA GLY A 132 10.90 14.77 -16.27
C GLY A 132 9.94 13.60 -16.00
N SER A 133 10.26 12.70 -15.08
CA SER A 133 9.66 11.37 -14.93
C SER A 133 8.59 11.28 -13.85
N LEU A 134 8.44 12.31 -13.03
CA LEU A 134 7.49 12.31 -11.92
C LEU A 134 6.08 12.70 -12.38
N LEU A 135 5.08 11.95 -11.91
CA LEU A 135 3.66 12.27 -12.12
C LEU A 135 3.34 13.67 -11.58
N LEU A 136 2.82 14.54 -12.45
CA LEU A 136 2.51 15.95 -12.18
C LEU A 136 3.62 16.68 -11.40
N GLY A 137 4.89 16.48 -11.79
CA GLY A 137 6.03 17.14 -11.14
C GLY A 137 6.27 16.70 -9.69
N GLY A 138 5.84 15.49 -9.33
CA GLY A 138 6.03 14.92 -7.99
C GLY A 138 4.89 15.23 -7.00
N LYS A 139 3.78 15.83 -7.47
CA LYS A 139 2.60 16.13 -6.64
C LYS A 139 2.05 14.91 -5.90
N PHE A 140 2.17 13.73 -6.49
CA PHE A 140 1.73 12.45 -5.92
C PHE A 140 2.88 11.52 -5.53
N PHE A 141 4.09 12.06 -5.39
CA PHE A 141 5.25 11.24 -5.05
C PHE A 141 5.21 10.71 -3.61
N HIS A 142 4.47 11.39 -2.73
CA HIS A 142 4.27 10.98 -1.35
C HIS A 142 2.86 10.43 -1.13
N MET A 143 2.76 9.13 -0.84
CA MET A 143 1.54 8.52 -0.33
C MET A 143 1.71 8.15 1.15
N ARG A 144 0.76 8.53 1.99
CA ARG A 144 0.75 8.11 3.39
C ARG A 144 -0.05 6.81 3.51
N CYS A 145 0.46 5.89 4.31
CA CYS A 145 -0.21 4.61 4.57
C CYS A 145 -1.59 4.84 5.21
N CYS A 146 -2.67 4.50 4.49
CA CYS A 146 -4.04 4.60 4.98
C CYS A 146 -4.26 3.72 6.21
N ALA A 147 -3.66 2.53 6.28
CA ALA A 147 -3.76 1.67 7.46
C ALA A 147 -3.16 2.33 8.71
N HIS A 148 -2.05 3.07 8.54
CA HIS A 148 -1.45 3.83 9.63
C HIS A 148 -2.31 5.04 10.01
N ILE A 149 -2.91 5.74 9.03
CA ILE A 149 -3.86 6.83 9.30
C ILE A 149 -5.07 6.33 10.08
N LEU A 150 -5.68 5.22 9.66
CA LEU A 150 -6.77 4.59 10.38
C LEU A 150 -6.34 4.24 11.82
N ASN A 151 -5.14 3.69 11.98
CA ASN A 151 -4.58 3.39 13.30
C ASN A 151 -4.43 4.64 14.17
N LEU A 152 -3.95 5.75 13.63
CA LEU A 152 -3.84 7.02 14.35
C LEU A 152 -5.21 7.57 14.75
N ILE A 153 -6.19 7.54 13.84
CA ILE A 153 -7.56 7.99 14.12
C ILE A 153 -8.17 7.18 15.26
N VAL A 154 -8.04 5.84 15.20
CA VAL A 154 -8.54 4.98 16.28
C VAL A 154 -7.79 5.24 17.58
N LYS A 155 -6.45 5.36 17.56
CA LYS A 155 -5.67 5.63 18.78
C LYS A 155 -6.06 6.95 19.42
N GLU A 156 -6.21 8.02 18.66
CA GLU A 156 -6.68 9.30 19.19
C GLU A 156 -8.09 9.18 19.78
N GLY A 157 -8.99 8.45 19.11
CA GLY A 157 -10.33 8.16 19.65
C GLY A 157 -10.29 7.31 20.92
N LEU A 158 -9.41 6.32 20.97
CA LEU A 158 -9.21 5.44 22.11
C LEU A 158 -8.56 6.16 23.29
N ASP A 159 -7.62 7.08 23.08
CA ASP A 159 -6.93 7.82 24.15
C ASP A 159 -7.92 8.63 25.01
N VAL A 160 -9.02 9.11 24.42
CA VAL A 160 -10.13 9.74 25.16
C VAL A 160 -10.86 8.75 26.07
N ILE A 161 -10.84 7.47 25.70
CA ILE A 161 -11.58 6.38 26.31
C ILE A 161 -10.69 5.51 27.24
N VAL A 162 -9.35 5.56 27.12
CA VAL A 162 -8.40 4.70 27.85
C VAL A 162 -8.67 4.70 29.36
N GLY A 163 -8.87 5.88 29.96
CA GLY A 163 -9.17 5.99 31.41
C GLY A 163 -10.51 5.35 31.82
N SER A 164 -11.44 5.18 30.87
CA SER A 164 -12.75 4.58 31.10
C SER A 164 -12.73 3.04 31.09
N VAL A 165 -11.71 2.43 30.49
CA VAL A 165 -11.58 0.96 30.34
C VAL A 165 -10.34 0.38 31.03
N GLU A 166 -9.51 1.21 31.65
CA GLU A 166 -8.25 0.85 32.29
C GLU A 166 -8.40 -0.32 33.28
N LYS A 167 -9.40 -0.30 34.16
CA LYS A 167 -9.63 -1.39 35.14
C LYS A 167 -9.96 -2.73 34.47
N ILE A 168 -10.65 -2.70 33.33
CA ILE A 168 -10.96 -3.92 32.58
C ILE A 168 -9.69 -4.41 31.90
N CYS A 169 -8.89 -3.52 31.32
CA CYS A 169 -7.58 -3.86 30.77
C CYS A 169 -6.68 -4.50 31.84
N ASP A 170 -6.55 -3.88 33.01
CA ASP A 170 -5.76 -4.40 34.13
C ASP A 170 -6.27 -5.76 34.60
N SER A 171 -7.58 -5.96 34.64
CA SER A 171 -8.19 -7.25 34.98
C SER A 171 -7.87 -8.33 33.95
N VAL A 172 -7.96 -8.00 32.67
CA VAL A 172 -7.62 -8.92 31.58
C VAL A 172 -6.15 -9.29 31.65
N VAL A 173 -5.25 -8.32 31.79
CA VAL A 173 -3.81 -8.54 31.96
C VAL A 173 -3.53 -9.42 33.18
N PHE A 174 -4.15 -9.12 34.33
CA PHE A 174 -3.94 -9.89 35.55
C PHE A 174 -4.30 -11.37 35.37
N TRP A 175 -5.45 -11.66 34.76
CA TRP A 175 -5.95 -13.03 34.60
C TRP A 175 -5.38 -13.78 33.39
N ALA A 176 -4.81 -13.07 32.41
CA ALA A 176 -4.08 -13.65 31.28
C ALA A 176 -2.59 -13.86 31.56
N ALA A 177 -2.02 -13.28 32.62
CA ALA A 177 -0.57 -13.25 32.88
C ALA A 177 0.10 -14.61 33.15
N SER A 178 -0.63 -15.66 33.52
CA SER A 178 -0.01 -16.96 33.82
C SER A 178 -0.95 -18.16 33.63
N PRO A 179 -0.40 -19.35 33.31
CA PRO A 179 -1.20 -20.59 33.20
C PRO A 179 -1.99 -20.92 34.46
N LYS A 180 -1.42 -20.64 35.65
CA LYS A 180 -2.10 -20.86 36.94
C LYS A 180 -3.36 -20.00 37.08
N ARG A 181 -3.30 -18.73 36.67
CA ARG A 181 -4.45 -17.81 36.69
C ARG A 181 -5.47 -18.17 35.61
N GLU A 182 -5.01 -18.61 34.45
CA GLU A 182 -5.88 -19.11 33.38
C GLU A 182 -6.66 -20.36 33.82
N GLY A 183 -6.01 -21.28 34.57
CA GLY A 183 -6.68 -22.44 35.19
C GLY A 183 -7.76 -22.04 36.21
N LYS A 184 -7.46 -21.10 37.11
CA LYS A 184 -8.46 -20.57 38.06
C LYS A 184 -9.66 -19.92 37.36
N LYS A 185 -9.41 -19.16 36.28
CA LYS A 185 -10.46 -18.58 35.44
C LYS A 185 -11.32 -19.68 34.82
N PHE A 186 -10.71 -20.70 34.23
CA PHE A 186 -11.42 -21.83 33.62
C PHE A 186 -12.35 -22.54 34.61
N GLU A 187 -11.88 -22.82 35.83
CA GLU A 187 -12.71 -23.40 36.89
C GLU A 187 -13.90 -22.50 37.25
N ALA A 188 -13.69 -21.19 37.38
CA ALA A 188 -14.74 -20.23 37.69
C ALA A 188 -15.77 -20.10 36.55
N THR A 189 -15.32 -20.11 35.29
CA THR A 189 -16.18 -20.12 34.08
C THR A 189 -17.09 -21.35 34.08
N ARG A 190 -16.55 -22.54 34.39
CA ARG A 190 -17.31 -23.79 34.47
C ARG A 190 -18.35 -23.75 35.60
N GLN A 191 -17.99 -23.21 36.76
CA GLN A 191 -18.90 -23.11 37.91
C GLN A 191 -20.07 -22.13 37.69
N LEU A 192 -19.91 -21.17 36.77
CA LEU A 192 -20.93 -20.20 36.40
C LEU A 192 -21.73 -20.61 35.15
N ASN A 193 -21.50 -21.82 34.62
CA ASN A 193 -22.14 -22.33 33.39
C ASN A 193 -21.97 -21.40 32.17
N ILE A 194 -20.82 -20.74 32.04
CA ILE A 194 -20.51 -19.91 30.86
C ILE A 194 -19.89 -20.81 29.78
N HIS A 195 -20.64 -21.09 28.71
CA HIS A 195 -20.26 -22.00 27.63
C HIS A 195 -19.50 -21.34 26.46
N SER A 196 -18.60 -20.39 26.76
CA SER A 196 -17.77 -19.72 25.74
C SER A 196 -16.33 -20.26 25.73
N GLY A 197 -15.83 -20.61 24.54
CA GLY A 197 -14.42 -21.00 24.33
C GLY A 197 -13.49 -19.84 23.99
N LYS A 198 -14.00 -18.60 23.95
CA LYS A 198 -13.24 -17.41 23.49
C LYS A 198 -12.15 -17.04 24.51
N LYS A 199 -10.88 -17.01 24.12
CA LYS A 199 -9.79 -16.60 25.02
C LYS A 199 -9.88 -15.09 25.30
N LEU A 200 -9.37 -14.65 26.47
CA LEU A 200 -9.21 -13.23 26.75
C LEU A 200 -8.12 -12.66 25.83
N SER A 201 -8.48 -11.66 25.04
CA SER A 201 -7.54 -10.95 24.16
C SER A 201 -6.86 -9.83 24.93
N LEU A 202 -5.54 -9.70 24.78
CA LEU A 202 -4.79 -8.57 25.33
C LEU A 202 -4.96 -7.34 24.44
N ASP A 203 -5.07 -6.18 25.08
CA ASP A 203 -4.96 -4.91 24.37
C ASP A 203 -3.50 -4.68 23.92
N CYS A 204 -3.34 -4.18 22.70
CA CYS A 204 -2.07 -3.94 22.05
C CYS A 204 -2.06 -2.50 21.53
N LYS A 205 -1.36 -1.61 22.23
CA LYS A 205 -1.30 -0.17 21.91
C LYS A 205 -0.89 0.16 20.47
N THR A 206 -0.30 -0.79 19.73
CA THR A 206 0.11 -0.60 18.34
C THR A 206 -0.92 -1.07 17.31
N ARG A 207 -1.93 -1.86 17.70
CA ARG A 207 -2.96 -2.44 16.81
C ARG A 207 -4.36 -1.91 17.16
N TRP A 208 -4.92 -1.10 16.29
CA TRP A 208 -6.18 -0.39 16.53
C TRP A 208 -7.38 -1.25 16.97
N ASN A 209 -7.51 -2.48 16.48
CA ASN A 209 -8.65 -3.35 16.77
C ASN A 209 -8.49 -4.14 18.08
N SER A 210 -7.33 -4.10 18.75
CA SER A 210 -7.08 -4.90 19.95
C SER A 210 -7.97 -4.51 21.11
N THR A 211 -8.31 -3.23 21.26
CA THR A 211 -9.15 -2.76 22.36
C THR A 211 -10.58 -3.28 22.19
N TYR A 212 -11.13 -3.25 20.97
CA TYR A 212 -12.41 -3.89 20.67
C TYR A 212 -12.38 -5.39 20.98
N LEU A 213 -11.36 -6.11 20.49
CA LEU A 213 -11.23 -7.55 20.73
C LEU A 213 -11.08 -7.88 22.21
N MET A 214 -10.33 -7.09 22.97
CA MET A 214 -10.20 -7.19 24.42
C MET A 214 -11.57 -7.01 25.09
N LEU A 215 -12.26 -5.90 24.82
CA LEU A 215 -13.56 -5.59 25.45
C LEU A 215 -14.63 -6.64 25.10
N ASN A 216 -14.75 -7.00 23.82
CA ASN A 216 -15.69 -8.03 23.35
C ASN A 216 -15.42 -9.37 24.06
N SER A 217 -14.15 -9.76 24.23
CA SER A 217 -13.82 -10.97 24.98
C SER A 217 -14.07 -10.85 26.49
N ALA A 218 -13.76 -9.70 27.10
CA ALA A 218 -13.86 -9.48 28.54
C ALA A 218 -15.32 -9.40 29.02
N LEU A 219 -16.21 -8.82 28.21
CA LEU A 219 -17.64 -8.69 28.53
C LEU A 219 -18.34 -10.04 28.74
N ILE A 220 -17.91 -11.09 28.05
CA ILE A 220 -18.41 -12.46 28.23
C ILE A 220 -18.11 -13.00 29.63
N TYR A 221 -17.00 -12.55 30.22
CA TYR A 221 -16.49 -13.06 31.49
C TYR A 221 -16.76 -12.13 32.68
N LYS A 222 -17.63 -11.12 32.54
CA LYS A 222 -17.97 -10.15 33.61
C LYS A 222 -18.18 -10.82 34.98
N ASP A 223 -19.08 -11.80 35.05
CA ASP A 223 -19.43 -12.46 36.30
C ASP A 223 -18.30 -13.36 36.83
N VAL A 224 -17.43 -13.84 35.95
CA VAL A 224 -16.23 -14.61 36.31
C VAL A 224 -15.25 -13.73 37.07
N PHE A 225 -15.01 -12.50 36.63
CA PHE A 225 -14.12 -11.57 37.35
C PHE A 225 -14.60 -11.30 38.79
N ALA A 226 -15.92 -11.10 38.98
CA ALA A 226 -16.51 -10.92 40.30
C ALA A 226 -16.30 -12.16 41.19
N ARG A 227 -16.51 -13.37 40.64
CA ARG A 227 -16.26 -14.63 41.36
C ARG A 227 -14.79 -14.82 41.73
N LEU A 228 -13.88 -14.43 40.84
CA LEU A 228 -12.45 -14.57 41.04
C LEU A 228 -11.92 -13.65 42.14
N LYS A 229 -12.48 -12.45 42.32
CA LYS A 229 -12.12 -11.55 43.44
C LYS A 229 -12.34 -12.18 44.81
N GLN A 230 -13.34 -13.05 44.96
CA GLN A 230 -13.60 -13.77 46.21
C GLN A 230 -12.51 -14.78 46.56
N ARG A 231 -11.68 -15.19 45.58
CA ARG A 231 -10.71 -16.30 45.72
C ARG A 231 -9.26 -15.88 45.54
N GLU A 232 -9.01 -14.64 45.13
CA GLU A 232 -7.67 -14.11 44.87
C GLU A 232 -7.52 -12.74 45.51
N SER A 233 -6.90 -12.71 46.69
CA SER A 233 -6.70 -11.47 47.46
C SER A 233 -5.82 -10.46 46.71
N GLN A 234 -4.91 -10.93 45.85
CA GLN A 234 -4.03 -10.07 45.05
C GLN A 234 -4.72 -9.38 43.87
N TYR A 235 -5.96 -9.76 43.53
CA TYR A 235 -6.69 -9.17 42.40
C TYR A 235 -7.34 -7.85 42.81
N ASN A 236 -6.63 -6.73 42.72
CA ASN A 236 -7.11 -5.44 43.25
C ASN A 236 -7.76 -4.50 42.21
N CYS A 237 -7.81 -4.91 40.96
CA CYS A 237 -8.33 -4.13 39.84
C CYS A 237 -9.74 -4.56 39.38
N LEU A 238 -10.58 -5.11 40.27
CA LEU A 238 -11.95 -5.53 39.91
C LEU A 238 -12.74 -4.34 39.34
N PRO A 239 -13.29 -4.43 38.11
CA PRO A 239 -14.11 -3.37 37.54
C PRO A 239 -15.46 -3.29 38.24
N SER A 240 -15.94 -2.06 38.48
CA SER A 240 -17.26 -1.79 39.04
C SER A 240 -18.37 -1.98 38.00
N GLU A 241 -19.62 -2.02 38.44
CA GLU A 241 -20.78 -2.05 37.52
C GLU A 241 -20.83 -0.86 36.57
N LYS A 242 -20.35 0.32 37.00
CA LYS A 242 -20.23 1.50 36.14
C LYS A 242 -19.17 1.28 35.05
N ASP A 243 -18.03 0.69 35.41
CA ASP A 243 -16.95 0.38 34.47
C ASP A 243 -17.44 -0.63 33.41
N TRP A 244 -18.21 -1.64 33.82
CA TRP A 244 -18.81 -2.62 32.90
C TRP A 244 -19.86 -2.03 31.96
N LYS A 245 -20.71 -1.13 32.47
CA LYS A 245 -21.71 -0.45 31.64
C LYS A 245 -21.04 0.43 30.58
N LEU A 246 -20.05 1.22 31.00
CA LEU A 246 -19.29 2.10 30.11
C LEU A 246 -18.51 1.29 29.06
N ALA A 247 -17.86 0.21 29.47
CA ALA A 247 -17.15 -0.69 28.57
C ALA A 247 -18.06 -1.38 27.55
N LYS A 248 -19.30 -1.68 27.91
CA LYS A 248 -20.29 -2.18 26.96
C LYS A 248 -20.67 -1.10 25.94
N GLU A 249 -21.00 0.11 26.38
CA GLU A 249 -21.30 1.23 25.48
C GLU A 249 -20.13 1.54 24.52
N ILE A 250 -18.89 1.45 25.01
CA ILE A 250 -17.68 1.61 24.19
C ILE A 250 -17.51 0.43 23.23
N CYS A 251 -17.70 -0.80 23.69
CA CYS A 251 -17.57 -1.99 22.85
C CYS A 251 -18.58 -1.99 21.71
N ASP A 252 -19.83 -1.65 21.98
CA ASP A 252 -20.90 -1.56 20.97
C ASP A 252 -20.59 -0.46 19.94
N ARG A 253 -20.02 0.67 20.37
CA ARG A 253 -19.54 1.73 19.46
C ARG A 253 -18.32 1.28 18.65
N LEU A 254 -17.35 0.61 19.26
CA LEU A 254 -16.16 0.09 18.59
C LEU A 254 -16.47 -1.04 17.61
N GLU A 255 -17.52 -1.83 17.88
CA GLU A 255 -18.08 -2.80 16.93
C GLU A 255 -18.63 -2.09 15.70
N LEU A 256 -19.43 -1.04 15.92
CA LEU A 256 -19.91 -0.19 14.83
C LEU A 256 -18.75 0.51 14.09
N PHE A 257 -17.64 0.86 14.75
CA PHE A 257 -16.44 1.39 14.07
C PHE A 257 -15.63 0.35 13.32
N PHE A 258 -15.63 -0.89 13.81
CA PHE A 258 -15.06 -2.04 13.11
C PHE A 258 -15.85 -2.35 11.83
N GLU A 259 -17.16 -2.07 11.83
CA GLU A 259 -18.06 -2.31 10.70
C GLU A 259 -18.28 -1.09 9.80
N VAL A 260 -18.29 0.12 10.35
CA VAL A 260 -18.74 1.36 9.69
C VAL A 260 -17.82 2.53 10.07
N THR A 261 -16.94 2.84 9.15
CA THR A 261 -15.85 3.81 9.15
C THR A 261 -16.30 5.29 9.18
N GLU A 262 -17.46 5.63 9.76
CA GLU A 262 -18.08 6.96 9.57
C GLU A 262 -17.55 8.07 10.51
N PHE A 263 -17.25 7.82 11.79
CA PHE A 263 -16.64 8.89 12.63
C PHE A 263 -15.20 9.20 12.22
N MET A 264 -14.57 8.34 11.42
CA MET A 264 -13.21 8.58 10.97
C MET A 264 -13.14 9.78 10.03
N ILE A 265 -14.24 10.19 9.39
CA ILE A 265 -14.25 11.22 8.34
C ILE A 265 -13.63 12.55 8.80
N THR A 266 -13.94 13.06 9.99
CA THR A 266 -13.42 14.37 10.46
C THR A 266 -11.92 14.33 10.79
N LYS A 267 -11.38 13.19 11.23
CA LYS A 267 -9.94 13.02 11.49
C LYS A 267 -9.18 12.57 10.25
N PHE A 268 -9.86 11.80 9.41
CA PHE A 268 -9.45 11.46 8.07
C PHE A 268 -9.22 12.74 7.27
N GLU A 269 -10.10 13.74 7.32
CA GLU A 269 -9.89 15.05 6.68
C GLU A 269 -8.53 15.70 6.97
N GLN A 270 -8.02 15.61 8.22
CA GLN A 270 -6.70 16.14 8.59
C GLN A 270 -5.54 15.41 7.87
N TYR A 271 -5.72 14.14 7.52
CA TYR A 271 -4.73 13.31 6.82
C TYR A 271 -5.03 13.13 5.31
N TRP A 272 -6.28 13.38 4.91
CA TRP A 272 -6.87 13.12 3.60
C TRP A 272 -6.59 14.23 2.60
N ASP A 273 -6.39 15.47 3.07
CA ASP A 273 -6.09 16.60 2.18
C ASP A 273 -4.77 16.44 1.39
N VAL A 274 -3.91 15.49 1.77
CA VAL A 274 -2.68 15.12 1.05
C VAL A 274 -2.88 13.92 0.10
N ILE A 275 -3.91 13.09 0.34
CA ILE A 275 -4.10 11.77 -0.29
C ILE A 275 -5.26 11.77 -1.30
N HIS A 276 -6.17 12.75 -1.21
CA HIS A 276 -7.43 12.80 -1.97
C HIS A 276 -7.24 12.71 -3.48
N GLY A 277 -6.15 13.26 -4.02
CA GLY A 277 -6.00 13.45 -5.46
C GLY A 277 -5.92 12.12 -6.19
N ILE A 278 -4.89 11.33 -5.88
CA ILE A 278 -4.62 10.10 -6.60
C ILE A 278 -5.63 8.99 -6.27
N MET A 279 -6.18 8.97 -5.05
CA MET A 279 -7.25 8.05 -4.68
C MET A 279 -8.57 8.37 -5.38
N ALA A 280 -8.90 9.66 -5.54
CA ALA A 280 -10.08 10.05 -6.32
C ALA A 280 -9.88 9.72 -7.80
N VAL A 281 -8.68 9.91 -8.36
CA VAL A 281 -8.36 9.47 -9.73
C VAL A 281 -8.57 7.96 -9.87
N ALA A 282 -8.05 7.16 -8.93
CA ALA A 282 -8.26 5.70 -8.93
C ALA A 282 -9.75 5.32 -8.90
N ALA A 283 -10.56 6.03 -8.11
CA ALA A 283 -12.00 5.81 -8.06
C ALA A 283 -12.73 6.24 -9.35
N ILE A 284 -12.27 7.32 -9.99
CA ILE A 284 -12.80 7.79 -11.29
C ILE A 284 -12.47 6.79 -12.40
N LEU A 285 -11.30 6.16 -12.35
CA LEU A 285 -10.89 5.09 -13.28
C LEU A 285 -11.68 3.79 -13.12
N ASP A 286 -12.56 3.68 -12.12
CA ASP A 286 -13.52 2.59 -12.05
C ASP A 286 -14.78 2.94 -12.86
N PRO A 287 -15.11 2.17 -13.92
CA PRO A 287 -16.23 2.46 -14.81
C PRO A 287 -17.61 2.32 -14.13
N ARG A 288 -17.67 1.74 -12.93
CA ARG A 288 -18.88 1.66 -12.10
C ARG A 288 -19.15 2.97 -11.35
N TYR A 289 -18.14 3.83 -11.22
CA TYR A 289 -18.15 5.01 -10.36
C TYR A 289 -17.93 6.30 -11.14
N LYS A 290 -16.80 6.43 -11.86
CA LYS A 290 -16.41 7.65 -12.59
C LYS A 290 -16.51 8.91 -11.70
N MET A 291 -16.76 10.07 -12.32
CA MET A 291 -16.99 11.32 -11.60
C MET A 291 -18.24 11.27 -10.70
N LYS A 292 -19.22 10.40 -11.00
CA LYS A 292 -20.48 10.31 -10.24
C LYS A 292 -20.29 9.96 -8.78
N LEU A 293 -19.26 9.17 -8.45
CA LEU A 293 -18.99 8.83 -7.06
C LEU A 293 -18.59 10.06 -6.23
N ILE A 294 -17.68 10.90 -6.75
CA ILE A 294 -17.26 12.10 -6.04
C ILE A 294 -18.32 13.19 -6.07
N GLU A 295 -19.08 13.32 -7.17
CA GLU A 295 -20.24 14.22 -7.26
C GLU A 295 -21.32 13.88 -6.22
N TYR A 296 -21.46 12.60 -5.86
CA TYR A 296 -22.40 12.15 -4.85
C TYR A 296 -21.86 12.32 -3.42
N TYR A 297 -20.64 11.85 -3.14
CA TYR A 297 -20.11 11.82 -1.78
C TYR A 297 -19.51 13.15 -1.33
N PHE A 298 -18.91 13.96 -2.21
CA PHE A 298 -18.24 15.19 -1.78
C PHE A 298 -19.21 16.23 -1.20
N PRO A 299 -20.44 16.42 -1.72
CA PRO A 299 -21.44 17.26 -1.06
C PRO A 299 -21.82 16.78 0.34
N ILE A 300 -21.87 15.46 0.55
CA ILE A 300 -22.17 14.86 1.87
C ILE A 300 -21.01 15.10 2.84
N ILE A 301 -19.78 14.97 2.37
CA ILE A 301 -18.57 15.07 3.19
C ILE A 301 -18.22 16.53 3.48
N TYR A 302 -18.19 17.40 2.45
CA TYR A 302 -17.63 18.75 2.53
C TYR A 302 -18.67 19.86 2.54
N GLY A 303 -19.96 19.56 2.37
CA GLY A 303 -21.02 20.55 2.26
C GLY A 303 -20.70 21.59 1.16
N ASP A 304 -20.72 22.87 1.53
CA ASP A 304 -20.47 24.00 0.62
C ASP A 304 -19.07 23.97 -0.03
N GLY A 305 -18.09 23.28 0.57
CA GLY A 305 -16.74 23.13 0.02
C GLY A 305 -16.63 22.10 -1.12
N ALA A 306 -17.68 21.32 -1.38
CA ALA A 306 -17.63 20.18 -2.30
C ALA A 306 -17.29 20.57 -3.74
N TYR A 307 -17.91 21.63 -4.26
CA TYR A 307 -17.69 22.08 -5.65
C TYR A 307 -16.21 22.35 -5.93
N THR A 308 -15.56 23.11 -5.04
CA THR A 308 -14.13 23.43 -5.14
C THR A 308 -13.25 22.18 -5.07
N LYS A 309 -13.66 21.15 -4.31
CA LYS A 309 -12.93 19.88 -4.23
C LYS A 309 -13.11 19.06 -5.52
N ILE A 310 -14.33 18.99 -6.07
CA ILE A 310 -14.62 18.31 -7.34
C ILE A 310 -13.83 18.95 -8.48
N GLU A 311 -13.85 20.28 -8.59
CA GLU A 311 -13.10 21.03 -9.61
C GLU A 311 -11.59 20.75 -9.53
N LYS A 312 -11.04 20.67 -8.31
CA LYS A 312 -9.63 20.30 -8.10
C LYS A 312 -9.33 18.87 -8.57
N ILE A 313 -10.24 17.91 -8.36
CA ILE A 313 -10.05 16.54 -8.85
C ILE A 313 -10.16 16.48 -10.38
N GLN A 314 -11.14 17.17 -10.97
CA GLN A 314 -11.27 17.26 -12.42
C GLN A 314 -9.97 17.79 -13.05
N LYS A 315 -9.46 18.91 -12.52
CA LYS A 315 -8.19 19.48 -12.97
C LYS A 315 -7.02 18.51 -12.85
N ILE A 316 -6.95 17.72 -11.77
CA ILE A 316 -5.92 16.68 -11.61
C ILE A 316 -6.03 15.63 -12.72
N CYS A 317 -7.24 15.19 -13.07
CA CYS A 317 -7.45 14.22 -14.15
C CYS A 317 -7.04 14.83 -15.50
N ASP A 318 -7.44 16.07 -15.78
CA ASP A 318 -7.10 16.77 -17.02
C ASP A 318 -5.58 16.96 -17.16
N ASP A 319 -4.90 17.38 -16.08
CA ASP A 319 -3.45 17.55 -16.04
C ASP A 319 -2.72 16.21 -16.29
N LEU A 320 -3.23 15.09 -15.74
CA LEU A 320 -2.68 13.75 -15.97
C LEU A 320 -2.86 13.31 -17.43
N VAL A 321 -4.06 13.48 -17.98
CA VAL A 321 -4.37 13.17 -19.38
C VAL A 321 -3.44 13.97 -20.31
N ALA A 322 -3.23 15.26 -20.03
CA ALA A 322 -2.31 16.09 -20.79
C ALA A 322 -0.86 15.60 -20.70
N GLN A 323 -0.37 15.24 -19.49
CA GLN A 323 0.99 14.73 -19.31
C GLN A 323 1.24 13.43 -20.10
N TYR A 324 0.30 12.48 -20.06
CA TYR A 324 0.45 11.20 -20.76
C TYR A 324 0.33 11.35 -22.27
N ARG A 325 -0.49 12.28 -22.77
CA ARG A 325 -0.56 12.61 -24.20
C ARG A 325 0.77 13.11 -24.74
N LEU A 326 1.37 14.08 -24.07
CA LEU A 326 2.69 14.61 -24.45
C LEU A 326 3.76 13.52 -24.45
N THR A 327 3.70 12.61 -23.48
CA THR A 327 4.64 11.47 -23.41
C THR A 327 4.44 10.50 -24.58
N SER A 328 3.19 10.23 -24.94
CA SER A 328 2.83 9.39 -26.09
C SER A 328 3.31 10.00 -27.41
N GLU A 329 3.04 11.29 -27.64
CA GLU A 329 3.43 12.01 -28.85
C GLU A 329 4.97 12.04 -29.04
N LEU A 330 5.71 12.33 -27.96
CA LEU A 330 7.19 12.31 -27.98
C LEU A 330 7.74 10.91 -28.30
N SER A 331 7.07 9.85 -27.87
CA SER A 331 7.49 8.47 -28.17
C SER A 331 7.29 8.11 -29.64
N GLU A 332 6.23 8.61 -30.28
CA GLU A 332 5.93 8.38 -31.70
C GLU A 332 6.91 9.13 -32.63
N GLU A 333 7.34 10.34 -32.27
CA GLU A 333 8.32 11.13 -33.04
C GLU A 333 9.70 10.46 -33.07
N VAL A 334 10.14 9.84 -31.97
CA VAL A 334 11.43 9.12 -31.90
C VAL A 334 11.44 7.89 -32.82
N HIS A 335 10.28 7.25 -33.03
CA HIS A 335 10.15 6.10 -33.93
C HIS A 335 10.09 6.45 -35.43
N HIS A 336 9.95 7.74 -35.79
CA HIS A 336 9.83 8.20 -37.19
C HIS A 336 11.13 8.69 -37.85
N PHE A 337 12.30 8.53 -37.22
CA PHE A 337 13.57 8.83 -37.89
C PHE A 337 13.87 7.79 -39.00
N PRO A 338 13.99 8.19 -40.28
CA PRO A 338 14.30 7.25 -41.35
C PRO A 338 15.76 6.84 -41.26
N THR A 339 16.01 5.57 -40.96
CA THR A 339 17.30 4.92 -41.17
C THR A 339 17.47 4.63 -42.67
N ASN A 340 17.84 5.65 -43.45
CA ASN A 340 18.22 5.45 -44.85
C ASN A 340 19.74 5.33 -44.98
N PRO A 341 20.27 4.18 -45.44
CA PRO A 341 21.59 4.13 -46.05
C PRO A 341 21.51 4.84 -47.41
N SER A 342 22.45 5.74 -47.66
CA SER A 342 22.57 6.45 -48.93
C SER A 342 22.94 5.49 -50.07
N SER A 343 22.03 5.31 -51.04
CA SER A 343 22.38 4.82 -52.37
C SER A 343 21.78 5.72 -53.45
N PHE A 344 22.66 6.32 -54.24
CA PHE A 344 22.34 6.99 -55.51
C PHE A 344 21.69 6.00 -56.48
N GLN A 345 20.54 6.34 -57.08
CA GLN A 345 20.35 6.25 -58.55
C GLN A 345 19.00 6.81 -59.07
N ALA A 346 19.15 7.47 -60.22
CA ALA A 346 18.25 7.64 -61.37
C ALA A 346 16.85 8.26 -61.19
N ARG A 347 16.71 9.41 -61.85
CA ARG A 347 15.48 10.19 -62.03
C ARG A 347 14.62 9.55 -63.12
N GLU A 348 13.51 8.93 -62.73
CA GLU A 348 12.45 8.47 -63.63
C GLU A 348 11.20 9.33 -63.40
N VAL A 349 10.68 9.94 -64.47
CA VAL A 349 9.49 10.81 -64.42
C VAL A 349 8.26 9.91 -64.27
N ARG A 350 7.68 9.84 -63.06
CA ARG A 350 6.38 9.21 -62.81
C ARG A 350 5.26 10.23 -62.99
N LEU A 351 4.23 9.86 -63.76
CA LEU A 351 2.96 10.57 -63.81
C LEU A 351 2.37 10.69 -62.40
N GLU A 352 2.03 11.92 -62.00
CA GLU A 352 1.29 12.23 -60.78
C GLU A 352 -0.09 11.58 -60.85
N LYS A 353 -0.24 10.41 -60.22
CA LYS A 353 -1.56 9.92 -59.82
C LYS A 353 -1.98 10.74 -58.61
N VAL A 354 -2.96 11.62 -58.79
CA VAL A 354 -3.64 12.30 -57.69
C VAL A 354 -4.18 11.22 -56.74
N ASN A 355 -3.58 11.10 -55.56
CA ASN A 355 -3.98 10.12 -54.57
C ASN A 355 -5.24 10.64 -53.88
N HIS A 356 -6.41 10.23 -54.38
CA HIS A 356 -7.70 10.65 -53.82
C HIS A 356 -7.83 10.36 -52.32
N MET A 357 -7.05 9.41 -51.78
CA MET A 357 -6.99 9.15 -50.35
C MET A 357 -6.30 10.28 -49.58
N GLU A 358 -5.20 10.86 -50.08
CA GLU A 358 -4.54 12.01 -49.44
C GLU A 358 -5.44 13.25 -49.41
N ASN A 359 -6.24 13.45 -50.47
CA ASN A 359 -7.24 14.52 -50.51
C ASN A 359 -8.40 14.25 -49.56
N PHE A 360 -8.79 12.99 -49.37
CA PHE A 360 -9.78 12.60 -48.36
C PHE A 360 -9.22 12.80 -46.95
N ASP A 361 -7.97 12.41 -46.69
CA ASP A 361 -7.29 12.61 -45.42
C ASP A 361 -7.15 14.10 -45.11
N ALA A 362 -6.80 14.94 -46.10
CA ALA A 362 -6.76 16.39 -45.96
C ALA A 362 -8.15 17.00 -45.74
N PHE A 363 -9.18 16.49 -46.40
CA PHE A 363 -10.57 16.91 -46.20
C PHE A 363 -11.08 16.55 -44.80
N VAL A 364 -10.84 15.32 -44.35
CA VAL A 364 -11.19 14.86 -42.99
C VAL A 364 -10.40 15.64 -41.95
N SER A 365 -9.10 15.87 -42.14
CA SER A 365 -8.27 16.67 -41.23
C SER A 365 -8.80 18.11 -41.12
N ASN A 366 -9.17 18.73 -42.24
CA ASN A 366 -9.77 20.07 -42.24
C ASN A 366 -11.18 20.11 -41.63
N ALA A 367 -12.00 19.08 -41.84
CA ALA A 367 -13.33 18.97 -41.23
C ALA A 367 -13.24 18.75 -39.71
N THR A 368 -12.28 17.93 -39.26
CA THR A 368 -12.06 17.58 -37.85
C THR A 368 -11.44 18.74 -37.06
N SER A 369 -10.64 19.61 -37.72
CA SER A 369 -10.04 20.81 -37.10
C SER A 369 -11.08 21.84 -36.59
N THR A 370 -12.35 21.72 -37.00
CA THR A 370 -13.43 22.61 -36.55
C THR A 370 -14.26 22.05 -35.38
N ALA A 371 -14.08 20.77 -35.05
CA ALA A 371 -14.67 20.15 -33.86
C ALA A 371 -13.66 20.14 -32.72
N SER A 372 -14.09 20.47 -31.50
CA SER A 372 -13.27 20.21 -30.30
C SER A 372 -12.97 18.71 -30.25
N ILE A 373 -11.68 18.35 -30.37
CA ILE A 373 -11.23 16.96 -30.28
C ILE A 373 -11.41 16.51 -28.83
N LYS A 374 -12.53 15.84 -28.54
CA LYS A 374 -12.79 15.22 -27.23
C LYS A 374 -11.69 14.21 -26.91
N SER A 375 -11.24 14.22 -25.66
CA SER A 375 -10.31 13.22 -25.15
C SER A 375 -10.98 11.86 -24.93
N ASP A 376 -10.17 10.79 -24.89
CA ASP A 376 -10.66 9.47 -24.49
C ASP A 376 -11.18 9.49 -23.05
N PHE A 377 -10.66 10.40 -22.20
CA PHE A 377 -11.24 10.72 -20.90
C PHE A 377 -12.65 11.32 -20.99
N ASP A 378 -12.89 12.29 -21.88
CA ASP A 378 -14.23 12.86 -22.09
C ASP A 378 -15.22 11.78 -22.53
N TYR A 379 -14.82 10.94 -23.50
CA TYR A 379 -15.66 9.81 -23.94
C TYR A 379 -15.93 8.81 -22.81
N TYR A 380 -14.92 8.49 -22.01
CA TYR A 380 -15.07 7.61 -20.86
C TYR A 380 -16.06 8.18 -19.84
N LEU A 381 -16.02 9.48 -19.56
CA LEU A 381 -16.94 10.12 -18.61
C LEU A 381 -18.38 10.22 -19.13
N GLU A 382 -18.57 10.41 -20.43
CA GLU A 382 -19.90 10.49 -21.06
C GLU A 382 -20.62 9.13 -21.12
N GLU A 383 -19.88 8.03 -21.08
CA GLU A 383 -20.48 6.71 -21.10
C GLU A 383 -21.26 6.37 -19.82
N PRO A 384 -22.34 5.58 -19.94
CA PRO A 384 -23.11 5.14 -18.78
C PRO A 384 -22.23 4.36 -17.80
N LEU A 385 -22.59 4.44 -16.51
CA LEU A 385 -21.94 3.64 -15.48
C LEU A 385 -22.23 2.16 -15.69
N ILE A 386 -21.22 1.32 -15.44
CA ILE A 386 -21.42 -0.12 -15.40
C ILE A 386 -22.14 -0.50 -14.10
N PRO A 387 -23.14 -1.40 -14.12
CA PRO A 387 -23.77 -1.89 -12.91
C PRO A 387 -22.74 -2.45 -11.91
N ARG A 388 -22.97 -2.17 -10.62
CA ARG A 388 -22.10 -2.68 -9.56
C ARG A 388 -22.21 -4.20 -9.49
N ASN A 389 -21.06 -4.86 -9.50
CA ASN A 389 -20.88 -6.30 -9.34
C ASN A 389 -19.66 -6.54 -8.42
N GLU A 390 -19.80 -7.45 -7.46
CA GLU A 390 -18.72 -7.83 -6.53
C GLU A 390 -17.57 -8.56 -7.24
N ASP A 391 -17.88 -9.33 -8.28
CA ASP A 391 -16.88 -10.07 -9.08
C ASP A 391 -16.26 -9.24 -10.21
N PHE A 392 -16.48 -7.92 -10.22
CA PHE A 392 -15.95 -7.05 -11.27
C PHE A 392 -14.43 -6.89 -11.16
N ASP A 393 -13.71 -7.38 -12.17
CA ASP A 393 -12.27 -7.23 -12.28
C ASP A 393 -11.91 -5.97 -13.10
N ILE A 394 -11.53 -4.92 -12.38
CA ILE A 394 -11.14 -3.63 -12.97
C ILE A 394 -9.90 -3.73 -13.87
N LEU A 395 -8.94 -4.60 -13.54
CA LEU A 395 -7.71 -4.73 -14.33
C LEU A 395 -8.01 -5.42 -15.66
N ASN A 396 -8.79 -6.50 -15.63
CA ASN A 396 -9.23 -7.14 -16.87
C ASN A 396 -10.14 -6.24 -17.71
N TRP A 397 -10.95 -5.37 -17.09
CA TRP A 397 -11.74 -4.38 -17.82
C TRP A 397 -10.85 -3.40 -18.59
N TRP A 398 -9.88 -2.79 -17.92
CA TRP A 398 -8.95 -1.86 -18.59
C TRP A 398 -8.13 -2.57 -19.66
N LYS A 399 -7.64 -3.78 -19.39
CA LYS A 399 -6.97 -4.63 -20.41
C LYS A 399 -7.80 -4.76 -21.70
N ALA A 400 -9.09 -5.03 -21.56
CA ALA A 400 -10.00 -5.23 -22.69
C ALA A 400 -10.36 -3.93 -23.43
N ASN A 401 -10.24 -2.77 -22.78
CA ASN A 401 -10.62 -1.47 -23.33
C ASN A 401 -9.42 -0.59 -23.76
N ALA A 402 -8.23 -1.17 -23.84
CA ALA A 402 -6.98 -0.48 -24.21
C ALA A 402 -7.08 0.32 -25.51
N SER A 403 -7.66 -0.27 -26.55
CA SER A 403 -7.81 0.37 -27.86
C SER A 403 -8.83 1.51 -27.86
N LYS A 404 -9.76 1.50 -26.90
CA LYS A 404 -10.83 2.50 -26.79
C LYS A 404 -10.38 3.72 -25.98
N TYR A 405 -9.55 3.50 -24.97
CA TYR A 405 -9.04 4.56 -24.10
C TYR A 405 -7.52 4.44 -23.90
N PRO A 406 -6.70 4.72 -24.93
CA PRO A 406 -5.26 4.48 -24.87
C PRO A 406 -4.55 5.29 -23.78
N ILE A 407 -4.95 6.56 -23.56
CA ILE A 407 -4.32 7.41 -22.55
C ILE A 407 -4.77 7.00 -21.15
N LEU A 408 -6.09 6.81 -20.97
CA LEU A 408 -6.60 6.36 -19.68
C LEU A 408 -6.14 4.96 -19.30
N HIS A 409 -5.91 4.07 -20.27
CA HIS A 409 -5.34 2.75 -20.05
C HIS A 409 -3.95 2.83 -19.44
N ALA A 410 -3.09 3.71 -19.96
CA ALA A 410 -1.77 3.97 -19.39
C ALA A 410 -1.87 4.57 -17.97
N ILE A 411 -2.72 5.57 -17.78
CA ILE A 411 -2.96 6.16 -16.45
C ILE A 411 -3.49 5.10 -15.47
N ALA A 412 -4.44 4.25 -15.88
CA ALA A 412 -4.99 3.19 -15.05
C ALA A 412 -3.93 2.17 -14.64
N ARG A 413 -3.03 1.81 -15.56
CA ARG A 413 -1.92 0.89 -15.29
C ARG A 413 -0.98 1.42 -14.20
N ASP A 414 -0.76 2.73 -14.15
CA ASP A 414 0.17 3.35 -13.21
C ASP A 414 -0.50 3.73 -11.88
N VAL A 415 -1.75 4.20 -11.92
CA VAL A 415 -2.51 4.64 -10.74
C VAL A 415 -3.05 3.46 -9.94
N LEU A 416 -3.62 2.45 -10.59
CA LEU A 416 -4.21 1.28 -9.89
C LEU A 416 -3.15 0.35 -9.29
N ALA A 417 -1.88 0.53 -9.66
CA ALA A 417 -0.76 -0.17 -9.04
C ALA A 417 -0.33 0.41 -7.69
N ILE A 418 -0.79 1.63 -7.33
CA ILE A 418 -0.35 2.32 -6.12
C ILE A 418 -1.01 1.68 -4.88
N PRO A 419 -0.23 1.07 -3.98
CA PRO A 419 -0.79 0.52 -2.75
C PRO A 419 -1.13 1.64 -1.77
N VAL A 420 -2.33 1.58 -1.18
CA VAL A 420 -2.75 2.52 -0.14
C VAL A 420 -2.18 2.19 1.25
N SER A 421 -1.44 1.09 1.38
CA SER A 421 -0.93 0.60 2.66
C SER A 421 0.42 -0.11 2.52
N THR A 422 1.25 0.03 3.56
CA THR A 422 2.50 -0.72 3.76
C THR A 422 2.28 -2.12 4.37
N VAL A 423 1.07 -2.47 4.83
CA VAL A 423 0.79 -3.71 5.59
C VAL A 423 1.00 -5.00 4.76
N ALA A 424 0.92 -4.92 3.43
CA ALA A 424 1.22 -6.06 2.57
C ALA A 424 2.69 -6.52 2.72
N SER A 425 3.61 -5.61 3.05
CA SER A 425 4.99 -5.98 3.36
C SER A 425 5.11 -6.52 4.80
N GLU A 426 4.35 -5.99 5.77
CA GLU A 426 4.31 -6.48 7.17
C GLU A 426 3.99 -7.98 7.31
N SER A 427 3.09 -8.52 6.49
CA SER A 427 2.67 -9.93 6.58
C SER A 427 3.79 -10.91 6.20
N ALA A 428 4.68 -10.52 5.28
CA ALA A 428 5.87 -11.30 4.94
C ALA A 428 6.92 -11.28 6.07
N PHE A 429 6.88 -10.26 6.94
CA PHE A 429 7.87 -10.07 8.00
C PHE A 429 7.55 -10.86 9.27
N ILE A 430 6.26 -11.11 9.56
CA ILE A 430 5.84 -11.93 10.73
C ILE A 430 6.39 -13.37 10.60
N GLU A 431 6.53 -13.91 9.39
CA GLU A 431 7.19 -15.21 9.16
C GLU A 431 8.71 -15.17 9.38
N GLU A 432 9.37 -14.04 9.13
CA GLU A 432 10.82 -13.90 9.30
C GLU A 432 11.25 -13.67 10.75
N ASP A 433 10.50 -12.87 11.53
CA ASP A 433 10.78 -12.67 12.96
C ASP A 433 10.63 -13.98 13.76
N PHE A 434 9.65 -14.83 13.39
CA PHE A 434 9.51 -16.19 13.95
C PHE A 434 10.73 -17.09 13.66
N ASN A 435 11.35 -16.94 12.50
CA ASN A 435 12.56 -17.69 12.13
C ASN A 435 13.82 -17.13 12.80
N HIS A 436 13.87 -15.82 13.07
CA HIS A 436 15.02 -15.18 13.70
C HIS A 436 15.08 -15.43 15.22
N ASP A 437 13.93 -15.62 15.87
CA ASP A 437 13.81 -15.97 17.30
C ASP A 437 14.25 -17.42 17.62
N LEU A 438 14.33 -18.30 16.61
CA LEU A 438 14.84 -19.67 16.76
C LEU A 438 16.36 -19.79 16.56
N GLN A 439 17.08 -18.73 16.15
CA GLN A 439 18.52 -18.79 15.91
C GLN A 439 19.31 -17.82 16.79
N GLY A 440 19.87 -18.39 17.86
CA GLY A 440 20.94 -17.81 18.67
C GLY A 440 22.32 -17.79 18.00
N ASP A 441 22.46 -18.13 16.72
CA ASP A 441 23.77 -18.26 16.07
C ASP A 441 24.06 -17.18 15.02
N ARG A 442 24.93 -16.25 15.42
CA ARG A 442 25.51 -15.15 14.64
C ARG A 442 25.95 -15.60 13.24
N VAL A 443 25.39 -14.99 12.19
CA VAL A 443 26.07 -14.83 10.90
C VAL A 443 26.86 -13.53 10.99
N SER A 444 28.15 -13.62 11.29
CA SER A 444 29.08 -12.49 11.25
C SER A 444 29.69 -12.42 9.85
N LEU A 445 29.39 -11.37 9.10
CA LEU A 445 30.13 -11.02 7.88
C LEU A 445 31.47 -10.41 8.32
N GLY A 446 32.52 -11.23 8.36
CA GLY A 446 33.88 -10.81 8.66
C GLY A 446 34.57 -10.28 7.41
N GLY A 447 34.97 -9.00 7.46
CA GLY A 447 35.72 -8.31 6.41
C GLY A 447 37.09 -8.94 6.14
N HIS A 448 37.48 -8.87 4.87
CA HIS A 448 38.81 -9.19 4.37
C HIS A 448 39.87 -8.29 5.04
N LYS A 449 40.79 -8.90 5.79
CA LYS A 449 42.12 -8.32 6.03
C LYS A 449 42.99 -8.66 4.81
N GLY A 450 43.26 -7.67 3.98
CA GLY A 450 44.39 -7.72 3.05
C GLY A 450 45.69 -7.56 3.82
N ARG A 451 46.55 -8.58 3.76
CA ARG A 451 47.98 -8.48 4.04
C ARG A 451 48.68 -8.15 2.72
N THR A 452 49.33 -7.00 2.67
CA THR A 452 50.76 -6.84 2.37
C THR A 452 51.22 -5.60 3.10
#